data_AF-A0A7K8LQW0-F1
#
_entry.id   AF-A0A7K8LQW0-F1
#
_cell.length_a   1.000
_cell.length_b   1.000
_cell.length_c   1.000
_cell.angle_alpha   90.00
_cell.angle_beta   90.00
_cell.angle_gamma   90.00
#
_symmetry.space_group_name_H-M   'P 1'
#
loop_
_entity.id
_entity.type
_entity.pdbx_description
1 polymer ?
#
loop_
_entity_poly.entity_id
_entity_poly.type
_entity_poly.pdbx_seq_one_letter_code
_entity_poly.pdbx_strand_id
1 'polypeptide(L)'
;LEKVKSDLEMVLSTVKSKNKQLEDDLKREQQWHEEQEQILDALNRIEEETKTKVEPLSNKRTFHALQNKVLTLKIYKEEILNALGEFLEDHFPLPEEGGSNNKKDSSEKPAVELITLHEILEILINKLISTPHEPYVTINDSFWPPYIELLLRYGIALRHPEDPNRMRLEAFHM
;
A
#
# COMPACT_ATOMS: atom_id res chain seq x y z
N LEU A 1 -84.30 -26.58 -13.93
CA LEU A 1 -83.90 -26.63 -12.50
C LEU A 1 -82.70 -27.55 -12.25
N GLU A 2 -82.63 -28.75 -12.85
CA GLU A 2 -81.54 -29.72 -12.59
C GLU A 2 -80.13 -29.22 -12.94
N LYS A 3 -79.96 -28.51 -14.06
CA LYS A 3 -78.66 -27.92 -14.44
C LYS A 3 -78.12 -26.95 -13.38
N VAL A 4 -78.99 -26.06 -12.88
CA VAL A 4 -78.63 -25.09 -11.82
C VAL A 4 -78.25 -25.79 -10.52
N LYS A 5 -78.92 -26.90 -10.19
CA LYS A 5 -78.57 -27.72 -9.02
C LYS A 5 -77.19 -28.37 -9.17
N SER A 6 -76.92 -28.95 -10.34
CA SER A 6 -75.61 -29.54 -10.68
C SER A 6 -74.49 -28.49 -10.63
N ASP A 7 -74.72 -27.31 -11.20
CA ASP A 7 -73.77 -26.20 -11.19
C ASP A 7 -73.51 -25.70 -9.75
N LEU A 8 -74.55 -25.60 -8.91
CA LEU A 8 -74.39 -25.25 -7.49
C LEU A 8 -73.58 -26.29 -6.72
N GLU A 9 -73.84 -27.59 -6.91
CA GLU A 9 -73.08 -28.66 -6.25
C GLU A 9 -71.60 -28.64 -6.65
N MET A 10 -71.30 -28.38 -7.92
CA MET A 10 -69.94 -28.21 -8.43
C MET A 10 -69.24 -27.02 -7.77
N VAL A 11 -69.91 -25.86 -7.70
CA VAL A 11 -69.37 -24.67 -7.03
C VAL A 11 -69.15 -24.93 -5.54
N LEU A 12 -70.09 -25.58 -4.87
CA LEU A 12 -70.00 -25.88 -3.43
C LEU A 12 -68.83 -26.84 -3.13
N SER A 13 -68.60 -27.85 -3.99
CA SER A 13 -67.43 -28.72 -3.92
C SER A 13 -66.12 -27.94 -4.12
N THR A 14 -66.09 -27.04 -5.10
CA THR A 14 -64.92 -26.19 -5.39
C THR A 14 -64.60 -25.22 -4.25
N VAL A 15 -65.62 -24.64 -3.63
CA VAL A 15 -65.43 -23.75 -2.47
C VAL A 15 -64.93 -24.53 -1.26
N LYS A 16 -65.47 -25.73 -1.01
CA LYS A 16 -65.00 -26.60 0.08
C LYS A 16 -63.55 -27.03 -0.11
N SER A 17 -63.14 -27.40 -1.32
CA SER A 17 -61.75 -27.79 -1.59
C SER A 17 -60.80 -26.60 -1.43
N LYS A 18 -61.18 -25.42 -1.92
CA LYS A 18 -60.41 -24.18 -1.72
C LYS A 18 -60.29 -23.80 -0.25
N ASN A 19 -61.36 -23.88 0.53
CA ASN A 19 -61.31 -23.60 1.97
C ASN A 19 -60.35 -24.54 2.69
N LYS A 20 -60.40 -25.84 2.39
CA LYS A 20 -59.47 -26.81 2.96
C LYS A 20 -58.01 -26.48 2.58
N GLN A 21 -57.77 -26.13 1.33
CA GLN A 21 -56.44 -25.73 0.88
C GLN A 21 -55.93 -24.47 1.60
N LEU A 22 -56.79 -23.47 1.79
CA LEU A 22 -56.45 -22.25 2.54
C LEU A 22 -56.14 -22.53 4.01
N GLU A 23 -56.86 -23.45 4.66
CA GLU A 23 -56.54 -23.88 6.04
C GLU A 23 -55.16 -24.56 6.10
N ASP A 24 -54.84 -25.41 5.13
CA ASP A 24 -53.55 -26.08 5.04
C ASP A 24 -52.41 -25.09 4.74
N ASP A 25 -52.64 -24.11 3.87
CA ASP A 25 -51.70 -23.02 3.57
C ASP A 25 -51.47 -22.14 4.80
N LEU A 26 -52.53 -21.75 5.51
CA LEU A 26 -52.44 -20.93 6.72
C LEU A 26 -51.60 -21.61 7.79
N LYS A 27 -51.81 -22.91 7.99
CA LYS A 27 -51.04 -23.69 8.97
C LYS A 27 -49.55 -23.76 8.61
N ARG A 28 -49.22 -23.93 7.32
CA ARG A 28 -47.83 -23.90 6.86
C ARG A 28 -47.18 -22.54 7.09
N GLU A 29 -47.90 -21.47 6.76
CA GLU A 29 -47.39 -20.10 6.90
C GLU A 29 -47.14 -19.74 8.38
N GLN A 30 -48.02 -20.18 9.28
CA GLN A 30 -47.83 -19.99 10.73
C GLN A 30 -46.58 -20.71 11.24
N GLN A 31 -46.37 -21.97 10.84
CA GLN A 31 -45.16 -22.69 11.21
C GLN A 31 -43.90 -22.02 10.64
N TRP A 32 -43.95 -21.58 9.38
CA TRP A 32 -42.84 -20.86 8.76
C TRP A 32 -42.51 -19.57 9.52
N HIS A 33 -43.53 -18.84 9.97
CA HIS A 33 -43.34 -17.63 10.76
C HIS A 33 -42.65 -17.89 12.10
N GLU A 34 -43.06 -18.93 12.82
CA GLU A 34 -42.41 -19.36 14.07
C GLU A 34 -40.94 -19.75 13.85
N GLU A 35 -40.63 -20.43 12.75
CA GLU A 35 -39.26 -20.77 12.38
C GLU A 35 -38.42 -19.52 12.06
N GLN A 36 -38.99 -18.54 11.36
CA GLN A 36 -38.31 -17.25 11.09
C GLN A 36 -38.04 -16.46 12.37
N GLU A 37 -38.97 -16.45 13.33
CA GLU A 37 -38.79 -15.79 14.62
C GLU A 37 -37.65 -16.43 15.42
N GLN A 38 -37.57 -17.76 15.45
CA GLN A 38 -36.46 -18.48 16.08
C GLN A 38 -35.10 -18.18 15.43
N ILE A 39 -35.06 -18.07 14.10
CA ILE A 39 -33.84 -17.70 13.37
C ILE A 39 -33.42 -16.27 13.75
N LEU A 40 -34.36 -15.33 13.80
CA LEU A 40 -34.10 -13.95 14.20
C LEU A 40 -33.55 -13.86 15.63
N ASP A 41 -34.15 -14.58 16.56
CA ASP A 41 -33.69 -14.63 17.95
C ASP A 41 -32.29 -15.23 18.08
N ALA A 42 -32.01 -16.32 17.34
CA ALA A 42 -30.68 -16.92 17.29
C ALA A 42 -29.65 -15.95 16.71
N LEU A 43 -29.98 -15.23 15.64
CA LEU A 43 -29.11 -14.23 15.02
C LEU A 43 -28.86 -13.05 15.96
N ASN A 44 -29.90 -12.52 16.62
CA ASN A 44 -29.76 -11.45 17.62
C ASN A 44 -28.87 -11.88 18.78
N ARG A 45 -28.99 -13.13 19.26
CA ARG A 45 -28.11 -13.65 20.30
C ARG A 45 -26.65 -13.72 19.84
N ILE A 46 -26.42 -14.17 18.60
CA ILE A 46 -25.07 -14.18 18.00
C ILE A 46 -24.54 -12.75 17.84
N GLU A 47 -25.37 -11.79 17.43
CA GLU A 47 -24.99 -10.38 17.31
C GLU A 47 -24.56 -9.81 18.66
N GLU A 48 -25.35 -10.00 19.72
CA GLU A 48 -25.00 -9.49 21.06
C GLU A 48 -23.77 -10.22 21.65
N GLU A 49 -23.62 -11.53 21.41
CA GLU A 49 -22.41 -12.28 21.77
C GLU A 49 -21.17 -11.81 21.00
N THR A 50 -21.31 -11.48 19.72
CA THR A 50 -20.20 -10.98 18.90
C THR A 50 -19.88 -9.54 19.24
N LYS A 51 -20.85 -8.69 19.53
CA LYS A 51 -20.64 -7.31 19.98
C LYS A 51 -19.94 -7.23 21.34
N THR A 52 -20.14 -8.23 22.20
CA THR A 52 -19.43 -8.37 23.48
C THR A 52 -18.05 -9.03 23.34
N LYS A 53 -17.86 -9.99 22.43
CA LYS A 53 -16.56 -10.66 22.16
C LYS A 53 -15.63 -9.87 21.23
N VAL A 54 -16.18 -9.10 20.30
CA VAL A 54 -15.46 -8.13 19.44
C VAL A 54 -15.18 -6.93 20.31
N GLU A 55 -14.27 -7.11 21.25
CA GLU A 55 -13.65 -6.04 21.99
C GLU A 55 -12.97 -5.11 20.97
N PRO A 56 -13.52 -3.91 20.68
CA PRO A 56 -12.97 -3.03 19.65
C PRO A 56 -11.61 -2.46 20.08
N LEU A 57 -11.20 -2.71 21.32
CA LEU A 57 -10.01 -2.17 21.96
C LEU A 57 -8.75 -2.93 21.56
N SER A 58 -8.81 -4.25 21.34
CA SER A 58 -7.61 -5.04 21.03
C SER A 58 -7.07 -4.71 19.64
N ASN A 59 -7.92 -4.72 18.61
CA ASN A 59 -7.53 -4.42 17.24
C ASN A 59 -7.21 -2.94 17.01
N LYS A 60 -7.91 -2.01 17.68
CA LYS A 60 -7.58 -0.58 17.60
C LYS A 60 -6.23 -0.30 18.26
N ARG A 61 -5.93 -0.91 19.41
CA ARG A 61 -4.63 -0.75 20.08
C ARG A 61 -3.49 -1.32 19.24
N THR A 62 -3.64 -2.50 18.64
CA THR A 62 -2.61 -3.07 17.77
C THR A 62 -2.41 -2.25 16.49
N PHE A 63 -3.49 -1.76 15.89
CA PHE A 63 -3.41 -0.88 14.72
C PHE A 63 -2.75 0.47 15.04
N HIS A 64 -3.13 1.13 16.15
CA HIS A 64 -2.46 2.37 16.59
C HIS A 64 -0.99 2.13 16.95
N ALA A 65 -0.68 1.01 17.60
CA ALA A 65 0.71 0.64 17.88
C ALA A 65 1.51 0.45 16.58
N LEU A 66 0.92 -0.18 15.56
CA LEU A 66 1.54 -0.31 14.25
C LEU A 66 1.71 1.05 13.56
N GLN A 67 0.69 1.92 13.58
CA GLN A 67 0.80 3.28 13.05
C GLN A 67 1.93 4.07 13.73
N ASN A 68 2.03 4.01 15.05
CA ASN A 68 3.10 4.66 15.80
C ASN A 68 4.47 4.09 15.43
N LYS A 69 4.60 2.78 15.23
CA LYS A 69 5.83 2.15 14.73
C LYS A 69 6.20 2.64 13.33
N VAL A 70 5.23 2.76 12.43
CA VAL A 70 5.46 3.31 11.08
C VAL A 70 5.90 4.78 11.15
N LEU A 71 5.29 5.59 12.01
CA LEU A 71 5.67 7.00 12.19
C LEU A 71 7.07 7.15 12.78
N THR A 72 7.39 6.39 13.83
CA THR A 72 8.74 6.39 14.43
C THR A 72 9.81 5.96 13.44
N LEU A 73 9.55 4.95 12.60
CA LEU A 73 10.46 4.55 11.52
C LEU A 73 10.65 5.64 10.46
N LYS A 74 9.60 6.40 10.13
CA LYS A 74 9.70 7.52 9.19
C LYS A 74 10.57 8.65 9.75
N ILE A 75 10.36 9.03 11.00
CA ILE A 75 11.15 10.06 11.68
C ILE A 75 12.62 9.62 11.73
N TYR A 76 12.88 8.39 12.19
CA TYR A 76 14.24 7.87 12.26
C TYR A 76 14.95 7.83 10.90
N LYS A 77 14.23 7.47 9.83
CA LYS A 77 14.76 7.51 8.46
C LYS A 77 15.15 8.94 8.06
N GLU A 78 14.29 9.92 8.34
CA GLU A 78 14.53 11.33 8.03
C GLU A 78 15.72 11.88 8.81
N GLU A 79 15.82 11.59 10.12
CA GLU A 79 16.96 11.95 10.97
C GLU A 79 18.29 11.40 10.42
N ILE A 80 18.32 10.12 10.02
CA ILE A 80 19.53 9.52 9.43
C ILE A 80 19.91 10.20 8.11
N LEU A 81 18.94 10.44 7.23
CA LEU A 81 19.21 11.03 5.92
C LEU A 81 19.71 12.47 6.05
N ASN A 82 19.14 13.24 6.99
CA ASN A 82 19.58 14.60 7.29
C ASN A 82 20.99 14.60 7.88
N ALA A 83 21.26 13.76 8.88
CA ALA A 83 22.60 13.66 9.46
C ALA A 83 23.66 13.20 8.43
N LEU A 84 23.28 12.32 7.51
CA LEU A 84 24.14 11.93 6.39
C LEU A 84 24.37 13.10 5.42
N GLY A 85 23.34 13.88 5.09
CA GLY A 85 23.46 15.07 4.27
C GLY A 85 24.43 16.09 4.87
N GLU A 86 24.21 16.47 6.13
CA GLU A 86 25.09 17.37 6.88
C GLU A 86 26.54 16.87 6.89
N PHE A 87 26.76 15.59 7.18
CA PHE A 87 28.09 14.98 7.15
C PHE A 87 28.76 15.06 5.77
N LEU A 88 28.01 14.82 4.70
CA LEU A 88 28.54 14.84 3.33
C LEU A 88 28.86 16.26 2.85
N GLU A 89 28.06 17.25 3.24
CA GLU A 89 28.34 18.66 2.93
C GLU A 89 29.65 19.12 3.59
N ASP A 90 29.88 18.76 4.85
CA ASP A 90 31.07 19.16 5.60
C ASP A 90 32.36 18.45 5.14
N HIS A 91 32.27 17.19 4.71
CA HIS A 91 33.44 16.35 4.42
C HIS A 91 33.70 16.09 2.93
N PHE A 92 32.69 16.29 2.07
CA PHE A 92 32.78 16.07 0.63
C PHE A 92 32.21 17.29 -0.14
N PRO A 93 32.81 18.49 0.02
CA PRO A 93 32.44 19.65 -0.77
C PRO A 93 32.88 19.47 -2.23
N LEU A 94 32.12 20.05 -3.16
CA LEU A 94 32.55 20.13 -4.56
C LEU A 94 33.89 20.87 -4.67
N PRO A 95 34.72 20.56 -5.68
CA PRO A 95 35.93 21.35 -5.92
C PRO A 95 35.53 22.79 -6.17
N GLU A 96 35.96 23.67 -5.30
CA GLU A 96 36.04 25.08 -5.63
C GLU A 96 37.00 25.19 -6.83
N GLU A 97 36.62 25.96 -7.86
CA GLU A 97 37.41 26.20 -9.09
C GLU A 97 38.83 26.80 -8.85
N GLY A 98 39.34 26.85 -7.62
CA GLY A 98 40.53 27.62 -7.24
C GLY A 98 41.60 26.91 -6.40
N GLY A 99 41.63 25.58 -6.34
CA GLY A 99 42.49 24.83 -5.41
C GLY A 99 43.82 24.27 -5.93
N SER A 100 44.51 24.90 -6.88
CA SER A 100 45.88 24.48 -7.25
C SER A 100 46.70 25.65 -7.79
N ASN A 101 47.80 25.97 -7.10
CA ASN A 101 48.86 26.89 -7.50
C ASN A 101 49.62 26.41 -8.76
N ASN A 102 48.96 26.23 -9.90
CA ASN A 102 49.63 26.07 -11.19
C ASN A 102 48.75 26.63 -12.30
N LYS A 103 49.14 27.81 -12.80
CA LYS A 103 48.66 28.40 -14.04
C LYS A 103 48.76 27.37 -15.18
N LYS A 104 47.64 27.07 -15.84
CA LYS A 104 47.60 26.93 -17.30
C LYS A 104 46.18 27.16 -17.78
N ASP A 105 46.09 28.04 -18.78
CA ASP A 105 44.90 28.58 -19.38
C ASP A 105 43.98 27.50 -19.96
N SER A 106 42.75 27.43 -19.44
CA SER A 106 41.53 27.22 -20.24
C SER A 106 40.34 27.56 -19.35
N SER A 107 39.96 28.83 -19.38
CA SER A 107 38.68 29.33 -18.87
C SER A 107 37.56 28.76 -19.74
N GLU A 108 37.10 27.55 -19.42
CA GLU A 108 35.75 27.11 -19.74
C GLU A 108 35.01 26.97 -18.42
N LYS A 109 34.10 27.93 -18.15
CA LYS A 109 33.08 27.74 -17.12
C LYS A 109 32.45 26.36 -17.37
N PRO A 110 32.26 25.52 -16.34
CA PRO A 110 31.56 24.26 -16.54
C PRO A 110 30.20 24.56 -17.17
N ALA A 111 29.94 23.96 -18.32
CA ALA A 111 28.69 24.15 -19.06
C ALA A 111 27.47 23.62 -18.28
N VAL A 112 27.71 22.88 -17.19
CA VAL A 112 26.73 22.18 -16.37
C VAL A 112 27.11 22.34 -14.90
N GLU A 113 26.15 22.72 -14.06
CA GLU A 113 26.30 22.79 -12.61
C GLU A 113 26.51 21.37 -12.05
N LEU A 114 27.63 21.16 -11.34
CA LEU A 114 27.95 19.88 -10.73
C LEU A 114 27.07 19.66 -9.50
N ILE A 115 26.60 18.42 -9.32
CA ILE A 115 25.84 18.03 -8.13
C ILE A 115 26.76 17.42 -7.06
N THR A 116 26.40 17.66 -5.81
CA THR A 116 27.08 17.17 -4.61
C THR A 116 26.94 15.65 -4.46
N LEU A 117 27.79 15.05 -3.62
CA LEU A 117 27.69 13.62 -3.31
C LEU A 117 26.36 13.26 -2.63
N HIS A 118 25.83 14.17 -1.81
CA HIS A 118 24.53 14.01 -1.17
C HIS A 118 23.41 13.87 -2.20
N GLU A 119 23.34 14.77 -3.18
CA GLU A 119 22.33 14.73 -4.25
C GLU A 119 22.45 13.47 -5.11
N ILE A 120 23.67 13.02 -5.42
CA ILE A 120 23.90 11.76 -6.14
C ILE A 120 23.30 10.58 -5.36
N LEU A 121 23.58 10.48 -4.06
CA LEU A 121 23.05 9.42 -3.22
C LEU A 121 21.53 9.50 -3.07
N GLU A 122 20.98 10.70 -2.93
CA GLU A 122 19.54 10.92 -2.88
C GLU A 122 18.86 10.41 -4.16
N ILE A 123 19.39 10.74 -5.34
CA ILE A 123 18.86 10.27 -6.63
C ILE A 123 18.87 8.73 -6.68
N LEU A 124 19.97 8.09 -6.27
CA LEU A 124 20.09 6.62 -6.28
C LEU A 124 19.12 5.96 -5.30
N ILE A 125 19.00 6.47 -4.08
CA ILE A 125 18.10 5.97 -3.04
C ILE A 125 16.64 6.13 -3.50
N ASN A 126 16.28 7.31 -4.01
CA ASN A 126 14.93 7.57 -4.49
C ASN A 126 14.58 6.70 -5.69
N LYS A 127 15.53 6.44 -6.60
CA LYS A 127 15.33 5.52 -7.73
C LYS A 127 15.10 4.09 -7.26
N LEU A 128 15.89 3.61 -6.30
CA LEU A 128 15.74 2.27 -5.73
C LEU A 128 14.37 2.09 -5.06
N ILE A 129 13.90 3.09 -4.31
CA ILE A 129 12.63 3.04 -3.60
C ILE A 129 11.44 3.17 -4.55
N SER A 130 11.51 4.07 -5.54
CA SER A 130 10.38 4.39 -6.41
C SER A 130 10.20 3.38 -7.54
N THR A 131 11.31 2.88 -8.12
CA THR A 131 11.32 1.94 -9.25
C THR A 131 12.26 0.77 -8.98
N PRO A 132 11.92 -0.15 -8.07
CA PRO A 132 12.82 -1.25 -7.66
C PRO A 132 13.11 -2.25 -8.79
N HIS A 133 12.24 -2.36 -9.79
CA HIS A 133 12.42 -3.21 -10.96
C HIS A 133 13.40 -2.62 -11.99
N GLU A 134 13.65 -1.31 -11.93
CA GLU A 134 14.64 -0.62 -12.78
C GLU A 134 15.42 0.41 -11.94
N PRO A 135 16.36 -0.04 -11.09
CA PRO A 135 17.05 0.81 -10.12
C PRO A 135 18.22 1.61 -10.72
N TYR A 136 18.38 1.59 -12.05
CA TYR A 136 19.51 2.22 -12.74
C TYR A 136 19.23 3.69 -13.05
N VAL A 137 20.23 4.52 -12.79
CA VAL A 137 20.28 5.96 -13.09
C VAL A 137 21.34 6.20 -14.16
N THR A 138 21.02 7.07 -15.12
CA THR A 138 21.97 7.49 -16.16
C THR A 138 22.91 8.55 -15.62
N ILE A 139 24.21 8.33 -15.75
CA ILE A 139 25.28 9.27 -15.41
C ILE A 139 25.33 10.32 -16.52
N ASN A 140 25.11 11.58 -16.15
CA ASN A 140 25.20 12.74 -17.04
C ASN A 140 26.37 13.65 -16.63
N ASP A 141 26.56 14.74 -17.37
CA ASP A 141 27.68 15.67 -17.16
C ASP A 141 27.64 16.42 -15.81
N SER A 142 26.51 16.42 -15.10
CA SER A 142 26.40 16.99 -13.74
C SER A 142 27.07 16.12 -12.68
N PHE A 143 27.25 14.83 -12.92
CA PHE A 143 27.86 13.92 -11.94
C PHE A 143 29.36 14.09 -11.92
N TRP A 144 29.89 14.52 -10.76
CA TRP A 144 31.33 14.69 -10.63
C TRP A 144 32.06 13.34 -10.65
N PRO A 145 32.99 13.07 -11.61
CA PRO A 145 33.58 11.74 -11.79
C PRO A 145 34.27 11.15 -10.55
N PRO A 146 34.97 11.92 -9.69
CA PRO A 146 35.54 11.41 -8.45
C PRO A 146 34.51 10.83 -7.46
N TYR A 147 33.32 11.41 -7.39
CA TYR A 147 32.23 10.87 -6.56
C TYR A 147 31.65 9.58 -7.13
N ILE A 148 31.52 9.50 -8.46
CA ILE A 148 31.14 8.24 -9.11
C ILE A 148 32.18 7.16 -8.82
N GLU A 149 33.46 7.46 -9.00
CA GLU A 149 34.55 6.50 -8.76
C GLU A 149 34.62 6.07 -7.29
N LEU A 150 34.42 7.01 -6.34
CA LEU A 150 34.33 6.71 -4.92
C LEU A 150 33.24 5.66 -4.65
N LEU A 151 32.01 5.91 -5.13
CA LEU A 151 30.87 5.03 -4.91
C LEU A 151 31.09 3.64 -5.52
N LEU A 152 31.69 3.57 -6.70
CA LEU A 152 31.99 2.31 -7.37
C LEU A 152 33.12 1.54 -6.68
N ARG A 153 34.20 2.22 -6.30
CA ARG A 153 35.38 1.60 -5.68
C ARG A 153 35.08 1.00 -4.31
N TYR A 154 34.25 1.67 -3.53
CA TYR A 154 33.83 1.18 -2.21
C TYR A 154 32.61 0.25 -2.26
N GLY A 155 32.14 -0.12 -3.47
CA GLY A 155 31.01 -1.04 -3.63
C GLY A 155 29.67 -0.49 -3.15
N ILE A 156 29.55 0.83 -3.06
CA ILE A 156 28.30 1.51 -2.67
C ILE A 156 27.33 1.54 -3.86
N ALA A 157 27.87 1.66 -5.07
CA ALA A 157 27.14 1.60 -6.33
C ALA A 157 27.76 0.57 -7.28
N LEU A 158 26.95 0.07 -8.22
CA LEU A 158 27.37 -0.85 -9.28
C LEU A 158 26.97 -0.29 -10.66
N ARG A 159 27.84 -0.49 -11.65
CA ARG A 159 27.51 -0.17 -13.06
C ARG A 159 26.59 -1.22 -13.67
N HIS A 160 25.81 -0.80 -14.67
CA HIS A 160 25.02 -1.74 -15.47
C HIS A 160 25.96 -2.64 -16.28
N PRO A 161 25.68 -3.96 -16.36
CA PRO A 161 26.56 -4.92 -17.03
C PRO A 161 26.73 -4.65 -18.53
N GLU A 162 25.71 -4.06 -19.16
CA GLU A 162 25.70 -3.79 -20.61
C GLU A 162 25.88 -2.30 -20.95
N ASP A 163 25.71 -1.39 -19.98
CA ASP A 163 25.75 0.05 -20.22
C ASP A 163 26.62 0.76 -19.17
N PRO A 164 27.85 1.15 -19.51
CA PRO A 164 28.76 1.77 -18.56
C PRO A 164 28.24 3.13 -18.07
N ASN A 165 27.33 3.80 -18.78
CA ASN A 165 26.80 5.10 -18.39
C ASN A 165 25.61 4.99 -17.42
N ARG A 166 25.28 3.78 -16.97
CA ARG A 166 24.21 3.56 -15.99
C ARG A 166 24.79 2.95 -14.71
N MET A 167 24.32 3.43 -13.58
CA MET A 167 24.66 2.87 -12.27
C MET A 167 23.46 2.75 -11.35
N ARG A 168 23.53 1.84 -10.39
CA ARG A 168 22.52 1.65 -9.35
C ARG A 168 23.18 1.56 -7.99
N LEU A 169 22.42 1.84 -6.93
CA LEU A 169 22.87 1.55 -5.58
C LEU A 169 23.04 0.03 -5.40
N GLU A 170 24.04 -0.35 -4.61
CA GLU A 170 24.16 -1.74 -4.18
C GLU A 170 23.04 -2.09 -3.20
N ALA A 171 22.58 -3.33 -3.28
CA ALA A 171 21.47 -3.77 -2.46
C ALA A 171 21.97 -4.20 -1.07
N PHE A 172 21.81 -3.31 -0.09
CA PHE A 172 22.16 -3.55 1.31
C PHE A 172 21.05 -4.30 2.06
N HIS A 173 20.77 -5.54 1.64
CA HIS A 173 19.92 -6.44 2.44
C HIS A 173 20.75 -7.12 3.53
N MET A 174 20.39 -6.91 4.80
CA MET A 174 20.74 -7.76 5.95
C MET A 174 19.56 -8.66 6.32
#